data_AF-A0A8T5T7I3-F1
#
_entry.id   AF-A0A8T5T7I3-F1
#
_cell.length_a   1.000
_cell.length_b   1.000
_cell.length_c   1.000
_cell.angle_alpha   90.00
_cell.angle_beta   90.00
_cell.angle_gamma   90.00
#
_symmetry.space_group_name_H-M   'P 1'
#
loop_
_entity.id
_entity.type
_entity.pdbx_description
1 polymer ?
#
loop_
_entity_poly.entity_id
_entity_poly.type
_entity_poly.pdbx_seq_one_letter_code
_entity_poly.pdbx_strand_id
1 'polypeptide(L)'
;MKLRLVLTTTTKNGREISIKFTIAPSKHIGFINYLNLALTQNEPVKLSFEKISKSGDKEESKVEGVFKFECNDDQALKALTEQIEEKTRKSKRKHQKHKKKTN
;
A
#
# COMPACT_ATOMS: atom_id res chain seq x y z
N MET A 1 8.83 10.61 -4.05
CA MET A 1 8.58 9.24 -4.54
C MET A 1 7.09 9.07 -4.72
N LYS A 2 6.67 8.39 -5.79
CA LYS A 2 5.28 7.98 -6.02
C LYS A 2 5.23 6.46 -5.89
N LEU A 3 4.28 5.94 -5.12
CA LEU A 3 4.06 4.49 -4.95
C LEU A 3 2.65 4.18 -5.48
N ARG A 4 2.49 3.07 -6.21
CA ARG A 4 1.23 2.67 -6.84
C ARG A 4 0.98 1.18 -6.66
N LEU A 5 -0.26 0.81 -6.34
CA LEU A 5 -0.76 -0.54 -6.53
C LEU A 5 -1.23 -0.67 -7.98
N VAL A 6 -0.72 -1.66 -8.70
CA VAL A 6 -1.10 -1.95 -10.08
C VAL A 6 -1.81 -3.30 -10.09
N LEU A 7 -3.06 -3.31 -10.54
CA LEU A 7 -3.80 -4.53 -10.79
C LEU A 7 -3.90 -4.72 -12.30
N THR A 8 -3.49 -5.89 -12.76
CA THR A 8 -3.47 -6.24 -14.18
C THR A 8 -4.38 -7.44 -14.42
N THR A 9 -5.08 -7.45 -15.55
CA THR A 9 -5.87 -8.59 -16.01
C THR A 9 -5.77 -8.74 -17.52
N THR A 10 -6.08 -9.93 -18.02
CA THR A 10 -6.09 -10.25 -19.45
C THR A 10 -7.51 -10.51 -19.89
N THR A 11 -7.94 -9.84 -20.95
CA THR A 11 -9.26 -10.04 -21.55
C THR A 11 -9.33 -11.33 -22.37
N LYS A 12 -10.54 -11.75 -22.73
CA LYS A 12 -10.76 -12.95 -23.57
C LYS A 12 -10.04 -12.91 -24.93
N ASN A 13 -9.78 -11.73 -25.47
CA ASN A 13 -9.02 -11.55 -26.72
C ASN A 13 -7.51 -11.34 -26.49
N GLY A 14 -6.99 -11.67 -25.31
CA GLY A 14 -5.55 -11.64 -25.01
C GLY A 14 -4.98 -10.24 -24.75
N ARG A 15 -5.83 -9.20 -24.65
CA ARG A 15 -5.37 -7.85 -24.35
C ARG A 15 -5.15 -7.68 -22.85
N GLU A 16 -3.99 -7.16 -22.49
CA GLU A 16 -3.69 -6.78 -21.11
C GLU A 16 -4.30 -5.42 -20.76
N ILE A 17 -4.98 -5.33 -19.62
CA ILE A 17 -5.56 -4.11 -19.07
C ILE A 17 -5.07 -3.96 -17.64
N SER A 18 -4.69 -2.73 -17.26
CA SER A 18 -4.29 -2.42 -15.89
C SER A 18 -5.05 -1.24 -15.31
N ILE A 19 -5.31 -1.30 -14.00
CA ILE A 19 -5.78 -0.19 -13.19
C ILE A 19 -4.73 0.15 -12.12
N LYS A 20 -4.49 1.44 -11.90
CA LYS A 20 -3.39 1.94 -11.06
C LYS A 20 -3.93 2.82 -9.94
N PHE A 21 -3.75 2.39 -8.69
CA PHE A 21 -4.13 3.14 -7.50
C PHE A 21 -2.91 3.82 -6.89
N THR A 22 -2.95 5.14 -6.77
CA THR A 22 -1.85 5.89 -6.14
C THR A 22 -1.93 5.74 -4.63
N ILE A 23 -0.84 5.32 -4.01
CA ILE A 23 -0.73 5.23 -2.55
C ILE A 23 -0.24 6.59 -2.06
N ALA A 24 -1.04 7.25 -1.23
CA ALA A 24 -0.71 8.54 -0.67
C ALA A 24 0.58 8.44 0.18
N PRO A 25 1.46 9.47 0.19
CA PRO A 25 2.69 9.44 0.98
C PRO A 25 2.48 9.12 2.47
N SER A 26 1.37 9.59 3.05
CA SER A 26 0.99 9.30 4.44
C SER A 26 0.69 7.82 4.71
N LYS A 27 0.41 7.03 3.66
CA LYS A 27 0.10 5.60 3.73
C LYS A 27 1.25 4.70 3.29
N HIS A 28 2.36 5.26 2.78
CA HIS A 28 3.52 4.46 2.31
C HIS A 28 4.06 3.53 3.40
N ILE A 29 4.25 4.05 4.62
CA ILE A 29 4.78 3.25 5.73
C ILE A 29 3.82 2.13 6.16
N GLY A 30 2.51 2.40 6.21
CA GLY A 30 1.53 1.39 6.55
C GLY A 30 1.46 0.30 5.49
N PHE A 31 1.50 0.70 4.22
CA PHE A 31 1.44 -0.22 3.09
C PHE A 31 2.68 -1.13 3.01
N ILE A 32 3.90 -0.58 3.16
CA ILE A 32 5.12 -1.40 3.10
C ILE A 32 5.20 -2.37 4.28
N ASN A 33 4.79 -1.95 5.48
CA ASN A 33 4.75 -2.82 6.65
C ASN A 33 3.75 -3.96 6.46
N TYR A 34 2.60 -3.69 5.84
CA TYR A 34 1.62 -4.71 5.49
C TYR A 34 2.19 -5.72 4.49
N LEU A 35 2.90 -5.28 3.44
CA LEU A 35 3.53 -6.19 2.49
C LEU A 35 4.59 -7.08 3.16
N ASN A 36 5.46 -6.49 3.98
CA ASN A 36 6.47 -7.25 4.72
C ASN A 36 5.82 -8.27 5.66
N LEU A 37 4.75 -7.90 6.35
CA LEU A 37 3.98 -8.82 7.20
C LEU A 37 3.39 -9.98 6.37
N ALA A 38 2.69 -9.68 5.29
CA ALA A 38 2.06 -10.70 4.45
C ALA A 38 3.08 -11.68 3.86
N LEU A 39 4.24 -11.18 3.42
CA LEU A 39 5.33 -11.99 2.91
C LEU A 39 6.00 -12.85 4.00
N THR A 40 6.23 -12.27 5.19
CA THR A 40 6.89 -12.99 6.30
C THR A 40 6.00 -14.09 6.86
N GLN A 41 4.70 -13.84 6.99
CA GLN A 41 3.76 -14.83 7.51
C GLN A 41 3.46 -15.93 6.49
N ASN A 42 3.69 -15.68 5.19
CA ASN A 42 3.37 -16.60 4.11
C ASN A 42 1.89 -17.07 4.12
N GLU A 43 1.01 -16.24 4.67
CA GLU A 43 -0.42 -16.49 4.78
C GLU A 43 -1.19 -15.82 3.64
N PRO A 44 -2.32 -16.38 3.20
CA PRO A 44 -3.17 -15.75 2.19
C PRO A 44 -3.67 -14.38 2.62
N VAL A 45 -3.69 -13.46 1.67
CA VAL A 45 -4.28 -12.12 1.79
C VAL A 45 -5.57 -12.07 1.00
N LYS A 46 -6.55 -11.38 1.59
CA LYS A 46 -7.88 -11.17 1.00
C LYS A 46 -7.97 -9.77 0.42
N LEU A 47 -8.30 -9.68 -0.85
CA LEU A 47 -8.77 -8.46 -1.50
C LEU A 47 -10.28 -8.51 -1.59
N SER A 48 -10.94 -7.57 -0.93
CA SER A 48 -12.37 -7.34 -1.02
C SER A 48 -12.65 -5.87 -1.27
N PHE A 49 -13.89 -5.56 -1.63
CA PHE A 49 -14.34 -4.17 -1.81
C PHE A 49 -15.29 -3.80 -0.66
N GLU A 50 -15.17 -2.58 -0.15
CA GLU A 50 -16.09 -2.03 0.85
C GLU A 50 -16.85 -0.87 0.20
N LYS A 51 -18.18 -0.92 0.26
CA LYS A 51 -19.04 0.20 -0.14
C LYS A 51 -19.37 1.02 1.10
N ILE A 52 -19.09 2.32 1.03
CA ILE A 52 -19.40 3.27 2.10
C ILE A 52 -20.57 4.12 1.65
N SER A 53 -21.68 4.07 2.38
CA SER A 53 -22.86 4.89 2.10
C SER A 53 -22.66 6.35 2.54
N LYS A 54 -23.61 7.23 2.19
CA LYS A 54 -23.61 8.63 2.66
C LYS A 54 -23.80 8.73 4.18
N SER A 55 -24.48 7.76 4.80
CA SER A 55 -24.65 7.65 6.26
C SER A 55 -23.40 7.12 6.96
N GLY A 56 -22.40 6.63 6.22
CA GLY A 56 -21.19 6.04 6.77
C GLY A 56 -21.30 4.53 7.01
N ASP A 57 -22.43 3.91 6.65
CA ASP A 57 -22.61 2.47 6.73
C ASP A 57 -21.68 1.77 5.75
N LYS A 58 -21.04 0.71 6.23
CA LYS A 58 -20.08 -0.10 5.50
C LYS A 58 -20.72 -1.42 5.12
N GLU A 59 -20.73 -1.71 3.83
CA GLU A 59 -21.21 -2.97 3.28
C GLU A 59 -20.03 -3.67 2.60
N GLU A 60 -19.70 -4.88 3.05
CA GLU A 60 -18.72 -5.72 2.36
C GLU A 60 -19.29 -6.19 1.01
N SER A 61 -18.48 -6.09 -0.03
CA SER A 61 -18.83 -6.57 -1.35
C SER A 61 -18.80 -8.09 -1.42
N LYS A 62 -19.69 -8.64 -2.25
CA LYS A 62 -19.69 -10.08 -2.61
C LYS A 62 -18.51 -10.48 -3.50
N VAL A 63 -17.75 -9.51 -4.01
CA VAL A 63 -16.56 -9.77 -4.83
C VAL A 63 -15.34 -9.75 -3.93
N GLU A 64 -14.69 -10.90 -3.81
CA GLU A 64 -13.42 -11.06 -3.13
C GLU A 64 -12.47 -11.99 -3.88
N GLY A 65 -11.18 -11.83 -3.62
CA GLY A 65 -10.13 -12.71 -4.11
C GLY A 65 -9.13 -12.99 -3.00
N VAL A 66 -8.70 -14.24 -2.91
CA VAL A 66 -7.68 -14.68 -1.97
C VAL A 66 -6.43 -15.06 -2.77
N PHE A 67 -5.30 -14.48 -2.41
CA PHE A 67 -4.02 -14.74 -3.07
C PHE A 67 -2.88 -14.70 -2.06
N LYS A 68 -1.69 -15.13 -2.48
CA LYS A 68 -0.46 -14.93 -1.71
C LYS A 68 0.41 -13.93 -2.44
N PHE A 69 1.10 -13.09 -1.68
CA PHE A 69 2.16 -12.27 -2.26
C PHE A 69 3.41 -13.11 -2.47
N GLU A 70 4.09 -12.86 -3.57
CA GLU A 70 5.40 -13.42 -3.86
C GLU A 70 6.40 -12.25 -3.99
N CYS A 71 7.60 -12.44 -3.44
CA CYS A 71 8.67 -11.45 -3.54
C CYS A 71 9.73 -11.95 -4.52
N ASN A 72 9.77 -11.32 -5.69
CA ASN A 72 10.72 -11.68 -6.75
C ASN A 72 12.09 -11.00 -6.56
N ASP A 73 12.18 -10.00 -5.68
CA ASP A 73 13.40 -9.26 -5.38
C ASP A 73 13.34 -8.67 -3.97
N ASP A 74 13.85 -9.42 -3.00
CA ASP A 74 13.86 -9.03 -1.58
C ASP A 74 14.80 -7.84 -1.32
N GLN A 75 15.89 -7.72 -2.07
CA GLN A 75 16.84 -6.62 -1.92
C GLN A 75 16.19 -5.29 -2.33
N ALA A 76 15.46 -5.27 -3.44
CA ALA A 76 14.70 -4.10 -3.87
C ALA A 76 13.60 -3.72 -2.87
N LEU A 77 12.91 -4.71 -2.28
CA LEU A 77 11.90 -4.46 -1.25
C LEU A 77 12.50 -3.84 0.02
N LYS A 78 13.65 -4.34 0.45
CA LYS A 78 14.39 -3.80 1.59
C LYS A 78 14.85 -2.37 1.35
N ALA A 79 15.46 -2.09 0.19
CA ALA A 79 15.88 -0.75 -0.19
C ALA A 79 14.71 0.25 -0.26
N LEU A 80 13.55 -0.20 -0.76
CA LEU A 80 12.32 0.60 -0.77
C LEU A 80 11.85 0.92 0.66
N THR A 81 11.87 -0.08 1.54
CA THR A 81 11.48 0.07 2.95
C THR A 81 12.35 1.11 3.64
N GLU A 82 13.68 1.00 3.53
CA GLU A 82 14.64 1.94 4.11
C GLU A 82 14.41 3.37 3.60
N GLN A 83 14.14 3.53 2.30
CA GLN A 83 13.89 4.84 1.71
C GLN A 83 12.60 5.50 2.23
N ILE A 84 11.53 4.71 2.47
CA ILE A 84 10.27 5.19 3.04
C ILE A 84 10.47 5.61 4.51
N GLU A 85 11.20 4.81 5.28
CA GLU A 85 11.52 5.12 6.67
C GLU A 85 12.34 6.39 6.82
N GLU A 86 13.38 6.55 6.00
CA GLU A 86 14.26 7.72 6.07
C GLU A 86 13.49 9.01 5.80
N LYS A 87 12.60 9.01 4.79
CA LYS A 87 11.71 10.14 4.48
C LYS A 87 10.76 10.44 5.64
N THR A 88 10.23 9.41 6.28
CA THR A 88 9.35 9.55 7.45
C THR A 88 10.10 10.18 8.63
N ARG A 89 11.33 9.73 8.91
CA ARG A 89 12.20 10.28 9.96
C ARG A 89 12.55 11.75 9.69
N LYS A 90 12.92 12.09 8.44
CA LYS A 90 13.20 13.48 8.01
C LYS A 90 11.97 14.38 8.20
N SER A 91 10.78 13.90 7.84
CA SER A 91 9.52 14.64 8.02
C SER A 91 9.22 14.93 9.50
N LYS A 92 9.33 13.92 10.37
CA LYS A 92 9.13 14.06 11.83
C LYS A 92 10.08 15.09 12.44
N ARG A 93 11.37 15.05 12.07
CA ARG A 93 12.39 16.01 12.56
C ARG A 93 12.07 17.45 12.15
N LYS A 94 11.62 17.68 10.91
CA LYS A 94 11.21 19.03 10.44
C LYS A 94 10.00 19.55 11.23
N HIS A 95 9.01 18.69 11.47
CA HIS A 95 7.79 19.07 12.19
C HIS A 95 8.07 19.43 13.66
N GLN A 96 8.95 18.68 14.34
CA GLN A 96 9.39 19.00 15.70
C GLN A 96 10.15 20.33 15.79
N LYS A 97 11.03 20.63 14.81
CA LYS A 97 11.74 21.91 14.75
C LYS A 97 10.78 23.10 14.55
N HIS A 98 9.72 22.92 13.77
CA HIS A 98 8.74 23.97 13.53
C HIS A 98 7.90 24.27 14.78
N LYS A 99 7.46 23.24 15.52
CA LYS A 99 6.72 23.40 16.77
C LYS A 99 7.52 24.13 17.86
N LYS A 100 8.84 23.90 17.92
CA LYS A 100 9.75 24.57 18.88
C LYS A 100 10.03 26.05 18.56
N LYS A 101 9.71 26.54 17.36
CA LYS A 101 9.91 27.95 16.96
C LYS A 101 8.65 28.81 17.11
N THR A 102 7.49 28.19 17.24
CA THR A 102 6.18 28.85 17.36
C THR A 102 5.67 28.95 18.80
N ASN A 103 6.45 28.47 19.77
CA ASN A 103 6.32 28.72 21.21
C ASN A 103 7.47 29.61 21.64
#